data_AF-A0A6J2V0U7-F1
#
_entry.id   AF-A0A6J2V0U7-F1
#
_cell.length_a   1.000
_cell.length_b   1.000
_cell.length_c   1.000
_cell.angle_alpha   90.00
_cell.angle_beta   90.00
_cell.angle_gamma   90.00
#
_symmetry.space_group_name_H-M   'P 1'
#
loop_
_entity.id
_entity.type
_entity.pdbx_description
1 polymer ?
#
loop_
_entity_poly.entity_id
_entity_poly.type
_entity_poly.pdbx_seq_one_letter_code
_entity_poly.pdbx_strand_id
1 'polypeptide(L)'
;MTSLDMSPASKKQVDGFTKKLTQEAEHLVSTFFPQKIAEMDALLQASLSLDDLSALRAPLDIPIPDPAKEELKRKKKEEKEAKEGKKDKDDDKEDEEAPPCGPIACNERVEALIKEIKPHIQTLKEKLNTVSMWVQLQIPRIEDGNNFGVAVQEKVFELLTNTRTKIEGFQTQISKYYSERGDAVAKASKQPHVGDFRQLVHELDQYQYCELRIVVLEIRNTYAVLYDVITKNFDKIKKPRGDCKALIY
;
A
#
# COMPACT_ATOMS: atom_id res chain seq x y z
N MET A 1 -47.19 13.16 5.39
CA MET A 1 -45.89 12.78 4.77
C MET A 1 -45.44 13.94 3.91
N THR A 2 -44.35 14.59 4.28
CA THR A 2 -43.67 15.58 3.45
C THR A 2 -42.94 14.82 2.34
N SER A 3 -43.41 14.92 1.10
CA SER A 3 -42.69 14.37 -0.06
C SER A 3 -41.79 15.45 -0.64
N LEU A 4 -40.51 15.13 -0.80
CA LEU A 4 -39.62 15.95 -1.61
C LEU A 4 -40.09 15.86 -3.07
N ASP A 5 -40.43 16.99 -3.69
CA ASP A 5 -40.80 17.02 -5.10
C ASP A 5 -39.53 16.82 -5.95
N MET A 6 -39.42 15.64 -6.56
CA MET A 6 -38.26 15.25 -7.35
C MET A 6 -38.60 15.22 -8.82
N SER A 7 -37.83 15.97 -9.62
CA SER A 7 -38.04 15.98 -11.06
C SER A 7 -37.90 14.56 -11.63
N PRO A 8 -38.77 14.15 -12.59
CA PRO A 8 -38.64 12.85 -13.25
C PRO A 8 -37.27 12.64 -13.90
N ALA A 9 -36.64 13.73 -14.36
CA ALA A 9 -35.30 13.71 -14.94
C ALA A 9 -34.23 13.33 -13.91
N SER A 10 -34.27 13.93 -12.71
CA SER A 10 -33.33 13.62 -11.62
C SER A 10 -33.44 12.16 -11.18
N LYS A 11 -34.67 11.65 -11.03
CA LYS A 11 -34.90 10.24 -10.69
C LYS A 11 -34.34 9.30 -11.77
N LYS A 12 -34.63 9.57 -13.05
CA LYS A 12 -34.11 8.78 -14.18
C LYS A 12 -32.58 8.77 -14.23
N GLN A 13 -31.92 9.88 -13.90
CA GLN A 13 -30.46 9.98 -13.89
C GLN A 13 -29.85 9.08 -12.81
N VAL A 14 -30.38 9.12 -11.58
CA VAL A 14 -29.89 8.28 -10.47
C VAL A 14 -30.19 6.80 -10.73
N ASP A 15 -31.39 6.48 -11.20
CA ASP A 15 -31.76 5.09 -11.56
C ASP A 15 -30.83 4.52 -12.65
N GLY A 16 -30.50 5.35 -13.65
CA GLY A 16 -29.55 5.00 -14.70
C GLY A 16 -28.13 4.74 -14.17
N PHE A 17 -27.66 5.58 -13.25
CA PHE A 17 -26.38 5.38 -12.56
C PHE A 17 -26.37 4.07 -11.76
N THR A 18 -27.39 3.82 -10.93
CA THR A 18 -27.50 2.61 -10.10
C THR A 18 -27.52 1.35 -10.97
N LYS A 19 -28.21 1.37 -12.11
CA LYS A 19 -28.23 0.24 -13.05
C LYS A 19 -26.86 -0.03 -13.64
N LYS A 20 -26.13 1.01 -14.08
CA LYS A 20 -24.76 0.88 -14.61
C LYS A 20 -23.81 0.33 -13.53
N LEU A 21 -23.87 0.89 -12.33
CA LEU A 21 -23.04 0.45 -11.20
C LEU A 21 -23.30 -1.02 -10.84
N THR A 22 -24.56 -1.45 -10.86
CA THR A 22 -24.94 -2.84 -10.62
C THR A 22 -24.32 -3.78 -11.65
N GLN A 23 -24.41 -3.43 -12.94
CA GLN A 23 -23.80 -4.21 -14.01
C GLN A 23 -22.28 -4.30 -13.87
N GLU A 24 -21.63 -3.18 -13.52
CA GLU A 24 -20.19 -3.15 -13.29
C GLU A 24 -19.80 -4.02 -12.08
N ALA A 25 -20.48 -3.89 -10.94
CA ALA A 25 -20.19 -4.69 -9.75
C ALA A 25 -20.40 -6.19 -9.98
N GLU A 26 -21.49 -6.58 -10.65
CA GLU A 26 -21.74 -7.98 -11.01
C GLU A 26 -20.67 -8.53 -11.97
N HIS A 27 -20.23 -7.73 -12.94
CA HIS A 27 -19.13 -8.12 -13.82
C HIS A 27 -17.81 -8.26 -13.06
N LEU A 28 -17.53 -7.35 -12.12
CA LEU A 28 -16.34 -7.42 -11.29
C LEU A 28 -16.28 -8.72 -10.50
N VAL A 29 -17.39 -9.08 -9.83
CA VAL A 29 -17.46 -10.30 -9.02
C VAL A 29 -17.40 -11.54 -9.92
N SER A 30 -18.22 -11.62 -10.97
CA SER A 30 -18.33 -12.82 -11.80
C SER A 30 -17.10 -13.13 -12.65
N THR A 31 -16.36 -12.10 -13.08
CA THR A 31 -15.31 -12.24 -14.10
C THR A 31 -13.97 -11.67 -13.64
N PHE A 32 -13.94 -10.40 -13.21
CA PHE A 32 -12.69 -9.70 -12.93
C PHE A 32 -11.97 -10.27 -11.69
N PHE A 33 -12.70 -10.59 -10.61
CA PHE A 33 -12.10 -11.11 -9.37
C PHE A 33 -11.41 -12.47 -9.60
N PRO A 34 -12.06 -13.48 -10.21
CA PRO A 34 -11.37 -14.73 -10.58
C PRO A 34 -10.11 -14.52 -11.44
N GLN A 35 -10.17 -13.62 -12.44
CA GLN A 35 -9.00 -13.31 -13.27
C GLN A 35 -7.87 -12.70 -12.46
N LYS A 36 -8.18 -11.76 -11.55
CA LYS A 36 -7.16 -11.14 -10.69
C LYS A 36 -6.56 -12.10 -9.69
N ILE A 37 -7.30 -13.09 -9.19
CA ILE A 37 -6.74 -14.14 -8.34
C ILE A 37 -5.63 -14.89 -9.10
N ALA A 38 -5.94 -15.36 -10.31
CA ALA A 38 -4.97 -16.07 -11.15
C ALA A 38 -3.77 -15.19 -11.54
N GLU A 39 -4.00 -13.91 -11.85
CA GLU A 39 -2.94 -12.95 -12.17
C GLU A 39 -1.98 -12.73 -10.99
N MET A 40 -2.49 -12.61 -9.76
CA MET A 40 -1.66 -12.46 -8.56
C MET A 40 -0.89 -13.75 -8.23
N ASP A 41 -1.48 -14.92 -8.47
CA ASP A 41 -0.77 -16.20 -8.33
C ASP A 41 0.40 -16.31 -9.33
N ALA A 42 0.17 -15.92 -10.58
CA ALA A 42 1.23 -15.88 -11.60
C ALA A 42 2.34 -14.89 -11.23
N LEU A 43 1.99 -13.69 -10.74
CA LEU A 43 2.95 -12.69 -10.27
C LEU A 43 3.81 -13.21 -9.10
N LEU A 44 3.18 -13.91 -8.14
CA LEU A 44 3.90 -14.49 -7.01
C LEU A 44 4.93 -15.53 -7.46
N GLN A 45 4.58 -16.36 -8.43
CA GLN A 45 5.47 -17.39 -8.97
C GLN A 45 6.61 -16.78 -9.80
N ALA A 46 6.31 -15.75 -10.60
CA ALA A 46 7.27 -15.15 -11.53
C ALA A 46 8.27 -14.20 -10.85
N SER A 47 7.82 -13.35 -9.93
CA SER A 47 8.61 -12.20 -9.44
C SER A 47 8.89 -12.25 -7.92
N LEU A 48 8.15 -13.06 -7.15
CA LEU A 48 8.18 -13.05 -5.67
C LEU A 48 8.46 -14.44 -5.05
N SER A 49 9.39 -15.16 -5.68
CA SER A 49 9.78 -16.54 -5.35
C SER A 49 11.28 -16.70 -5.04
N LEU A 50 11.97 -15.63 -4.59
CA LEU A 50 13.38 -15.70 -4.23
C LEU A 50 13.58 -16.49 -2.93
N ASP A 51 14.35 -17.57 -3.00
CA ASP A 51 14.76 -18.37 -1.84
C ASP A 51 15.91 -17.70 -1.07
N ASP A 52 16.83 -17.03 -1.77
CA ASP A 52 17.96 -16.33 -1.19
C ASP A 52 17.81 -14.81 -1.35
N LEU A 53 17.56 -14.14 -0.22
CA LEU A 53 17.41 -12.68 -0.15
C LEU A 53 18.74 -11.94 -0.32
N SER A 54 19.89 -12.62 -0.24
CA SER A 54 21.20 -12.00 -0.49
C SER A 54 21.31 -11.44 -1.91
N ALA A 55 20.57 -12.03 -2.86
CA ALA A 55 20.47 -11.58 -4.24
C ALA A 55 19.83 -10.18 -4.40
N LEU A 56 19.16 -9.67 -3.36
CA LEU A 56 18.61 -8.32 -3.33
C LEU A 56 19.65 -7.26 -2.97
N ARG A 57 20.87 -7.65 -2.57
CA ARG A 57 21.88 -6.69 -2.11
C ARG A 57 22.29 -5.72 -3.22
N ALA A 58 21.87 -4.46 -3.10
CA ALA A 58 22.30 -3.39 -4.00
C ALA A 58 23.72 -2.88 -3.66
N PRO A 59 24.48 -2.39 -4.65
CA PRO A 59 25.74 -1.70 -4.40
C PRO A 59 25.57 -0.51 -3.45
N LEU A 60 26.51 -0.35 -2.51
CA LEU A 60 26.52 0.74 -1.55
C LEU A 60 27.94 1.31 -1.45
N ASP A 61 28.31 2.11 -2.45
CA ASP A 61 29.67 2.62 -2.70
C ASP A 61 30.04 3.81 -1.81
N ILE A 62 29.81 3.65 -0.50
CA ILE A 62 30.24 4.63 0.50
C ILE A 62 31.70 4.32 0.87
N PRO A 63 32.63 5.28 0.79
CA PRO A 63 34.03 5.04 1.16
C PRO A 63 34.19 4.52 2.59
N ILE A 64 34.98 3.47 2.78
CA ILE A 64 35.28 2.92 4.12
C ILE A 64 36.45 3.72 4.71
N PRO A 65 36.32 4.30 5.92
CA PRO A 65 37.39 5.07 6.54
C PRO A 65 38.57 4.18 6.87
N ASP A 66 39.77 4.63 6.52
CA ASP A 66 41.02 3.99 6.90
C ASP A 66 41.50 4.63 8.22
N PRO A 67 41.55 3.88 9.34
CA PRO A 67 41.92 4.43 10.66
C PRO A 67 43.25 5.17 10.64
N ALA A 68 44.24 4.66 9.90
CA ALA A 68 45.57 5.27 9.84
C ALA A 68 45.55 6.61 9.08
N LYS A 69 44.75 6.70 8.00
CA LYS A 69 44.59 7.95 7.23
C LYS A 69 43.80 9.00 8.00
N GLU A 70 42.77 8.58 8.74
CA GLU A 70 41.97 9.49 9.57
C GLU A 70 42.76 10.00 10.79
N GLU A 71 43.58 9.15 11.42
CA GLU A 71 44.49 9.60 12.49
C GLU A 71 45.54 10.60 11.97
N LEU A 72 46.09 10.36 10.77
CA LEU A 72 47.01 11.30 10.12
C LEU A 72 46.33 12.63 9.77
N LYS A 73 45.07 12.61 9.32
CA LYS A 73 44.28 13.83 9.08
C LYS A 73 44.02 14.59 10.38
N ARG A 74 43.66 13.91 11.48
CA ARG A 74 43.47 14.54 12.80
C ARG A 74 44.75 15.23 13.27
N LYS A 75 45.89 14.53 13.25
CA LYS A 75 47.20 15.12 13.62
C LYS A 75 47.56 16.34 12.78
N LYS A 76 47.34 16.30 11.46
CA LYS A 76 47.55 17.45 10.57
C LYS A 76 46.61 18.62 10.85
N LYS A 77 45.37 18.37 11.27
CA LYS A 77 44.39 19.40 11.62
C LYS A 77 44.77 20.07 12.95
N GLU A 78 45.13 19.28 13.96
CA GLU A 78 45.63 19.75 15.25
C GLU A 78 46.91 20.59 15.10
N GLU A 79 47.86 20.18 14.24
CA GLU A 79 49.07 20.96 13.95
C GLU A 79 48.78 22.30 13.24
N LYS A 80 47.75 22.36 12.38
CA LYS A 80 47.33 23.61 11.73
C LYS A 80 46.65 24.56 12.70
N GLU A 81 45.74 24.06 13.52
CA GLU A 81 45.04 24.84 14.55
C GLU A 81 46.01 25.39 15.61
N ALA A 82 47.06 24.63 15.95
CA ALA A 82 48.13 25.09 16.81
C ALA A 82 49.01 26.20 16.20
N LYS A 83 49.12 26.25 14.85
CA LYS A 83 49.93 27.26 14.13
C LYS A 83 49.16 28.55 13.80
N GLU A 84 47.84 28.50 13.62
CA GLU A 84 47.05 29.67 13.21
C GLU A 84 46.48 30.49 14.38
N GLY A 85 46.58 30.00 15.62
CA GLY A 85 46.06 30.69 16.81
C GLY A 85 44.53 30.64 16.86
N LYS A 86 43.97 30.39 18.06
CA LYS A 86 42.52 30.34 18.31
C LYS A 86 41.83 31.61 17.77
N LYS A 87 41.21 31.53 16.60
CA LYS A 87 40.08 32.39 16.25
C LYS A 87 38.84 31.70 16.78
N ASP A 88 38.10 32.39 17.65
CA ASP A 88 36.83 31.95 18.21
C ASP A 88 35.90 31.46 17.09
N LYS A 89 35.62 30.15 17.11
CA LYS A 89 34.57 29.50 16.33
C LYS A 89 33.44 29.12 17.28
N ASP A 90 32.85 30.12 17.91
CA ASP A 90 31.49 30.02 18.43
C ASP A 90 30.55 30.45 17.28
N ASP A 91 30.05 29.49 16.50
CA ASP A 91 28.60 29.36 16.18
C ASP A 91 28.25 28.32 15.08
N ASP A 92 29.19 27.72 14.35
CA ASP A 92 28.84 26.70 13.34
C ASP A 92 29.16 25.27 13.81
N LYS A 93 28.31 24.73 14.70
CA LYS A 93 28.30 23.29 15.05
C LYS A 93 27.40 22.45 14.13
N GLU A 94 26.86 23.01 13.05
CA GLU A 94 25.83 22.33 12.25
C GLU A 94 26.29 21.63 10.97
N ASP A 95 27.50 21.86 10.48
CA ASP A 95 28.01 21.16 9.28
C ASP A 95 29.40 20.55 9.52
N GLU A 96 29.47 19.41 10.23
CA GLU A 96 30.52 18.47 9.89
C GLU A 96 30.27 18.02 8.44
N GLU A 97 30.94 18.70 7.51
CA GLU A 97 30.87 18.46 6.07
C GLU A 97 31.01 16.96 5.82
N ALA A 98 29.90 16.32 5.43
CA ALA A 98 29.83 14.87 5.31
C ALA A 98 30.96 14.40 4.38
N PRO A 99 31.60 13.25 4.67
CA PRO A 99 32.64 12.73 3.79
C PRO A 99 32.13 12.67 2.34
N PRO A 100 32.94 13.09 1.37
CA PRO A 100 32.51 13.13 -0.03
C PRO A 100 32.06 11.72 -0.45
N CYS A 101 30.79 11.62 -0.84
CA CYS A 101 30.14 10.38 -1.25
C CYS A 101 29.55 10.57 -2.65
N GLY A 102 29.76 9.58 -3.53
CA GLY A 102 29.09 9.55 -4.83
C GLY A 102 27.58 9.34 -4.68
N PRO A 103 26.80 9.51 -5.77
CA PRO A 103 25.37 9.24 -5.75
C PRO A 103 25.10 7.77 -5.42
N ILE A 104 24.23 7.51 -4.45
CA ILE A 104 23.79 6.17 -4.09
C ILE A 104 22.41 5.92 -4.71
N ALA A 105 22.32 4.92 -5.59
CA ALA A 105 21.10 4.58 -6.29
C ALA A 105 20.05 3.86 -5.39
N CYS A 106 18.81 3.84 -5.87
CA CYS A 106 17.77 2.97 -5.31
C CYS A 106 18.07 1.51 -5.63
N ASN A 107 17.50 0.59 -4.85
CA ASN A 107 17.56 -0.83 -5.17
C ASN A 107 16.68 -1.14 -6.38
N GLU A 108 17.30 -1.43 -7.53
CA GLU A 108 16.59 -1.61 -8.81
C GLU A 108 15.59 -2.77 -8.79
N ARG A 109 15.90 -3.86 -8.09
CA ARG A 109 15.00 -5.03 -8.00
C ARG A 109 13.76 -4.71 -7.19
N VAL A 110 13.94 -4.09 -6.02
CA VAL A 110 12.82 -3.66 -5.17
C VAL A 110 12.00 -2.57 -5.90
N GLU A 111 12.66 -1.64 -6.58
CA GLU A 111 12.00 -0.59 -7.37
C GLU A 111 11.15 -1.15 -8.51
N ALA A 112 11.65 -2.16 -9.23
CA ALA A 112 10.89 -2.84 -10.27
C ALA A 112 9.61 -3.50 -9.71
N LEU A 113 9.73 -4.19 -8.58
CA LEU A 113 8.59 -4.81 -7.89
C LEU A 113 7.58 -3.77 -7.41
N ILE A 114 8.04 -2.65 -6.83
CA ILE A 114 7.16 -1.55 -6.42
C ILE A 114 6.37 -1.02 -7.63
N LYS A 115 7.03 -0.82 -8.77
CA LYS A 115 6.37 -0.35 -10.01
C LYS A 115 5.35 -1.34 -10.55
N GLU A 116 5.62 -2.63 -10.45
CA GLU A 116 4.72 -3.70 -10.87
C GLU A 116 3.51 -3.82 -9.92
N ILE A 117 3.72 -3.75 -8.60
CA ILE A 117 2.69 -4.02 -7.58
C ILE A 117 1.77 -2.82 -7.33
N LYS A 118 2.29 -1.59 -7.42
CA LYS A 118 1.54 -0.37 -7.09
C LYS A 118 0.24 -0.19 -7.91
N PRO A 119 0.19 -0.47 -9.23
CA PRO A 119 -1.04 -0.48 -10.01
C PRO A 119 -2.09 -1.47 -9.50
N HIS A 120 -1.69 -2.64 -8.99
CA HIS A 120 -2.63 -3.64 -8.46
C HIS A 120 -3.28 -3.15 -7.16
N ILE A 121 -2.53 -2.49 -6.28
CA ILE A 121 -3.07 -1.85 -5.06
C ILE A 121 -4.13 -0.80 -5.45
N GLN A 122 -3.82 0.08 -6.40
CA GLN A 122 -4.73 1.13 -6.85
C GLN A 122 -6.00 0.54 -7.49
N THR A 123 -5.82 -0.46 -8.36
CA THR A 123 -6.94 -1.16 -9.02
C THR A 123 -7.86 -1.80 -7.99
N LEU A 124 -7.32 -2.52 -7.01
CA LEU A 124 -8.10 -3.13 -5.94
C LEU A 124 -8.89 -2.07 -5.16
N LYS A 125 -8.26 -0.94 -4.80
CA LYS A 125 -8.92 0.17 -4.09
C LYS A 125 -10.13 0.72 -4.86
N GLU A 126 -9.98 0.94 -6.16
CA GLU A 126 -11.06 1.43 -7.01
C GLU A 126 -12.19 0.42 -7.15
N LYS A 127 -11.86 -0.85 -7.41
CA LYS A 127 -12.89 -1.90 -7.58
C LYS A 127 -13.64 -2.17 -6.29
N LEU A 128 -12.95 -2.11 -5.16
CA LEU A 128 -13.57 -2.21 -3.84
C LEU A 128 -14.55 -1.04 -3.62
N ASN A 129 -14.18 0.18 -3.99
CA ASN A 129 -15.08 1.34 -3.89
C ASN A 129 -16.35 1.17 -4.75
N THR A 130 -16.23 0.63 -5.97
CA THR A 130 -17.37 0.31 -6.84
C THR A 130 -18.33 -0.69 -6.18
N VAL A 131 -17.80 -1.79 -5.65
CA VAL A 131 -18.61 -2.85 -5.00
C VAL A 131 -19.25 -2.34 -3.70
N SER A 132 -18.50 -1.57 -2.89
CA SER A 132 -19.03 -0.94 -1.68
C SER A 132 -20.21 -0.02 -1.97
N MET A 133 -20.08 0.84 -2.98
CA MET A 133 -21.16 1.73 -3.40
C MET A 133 -22.37 0.95 -3.91
N TRP A 134 -22.14 -0.13 -4.67
CA TRP A 134 -23.22 -0.99 -5.14
C TRP A 134 -24.01 -1.59 -3.98
N VAL A 135 -23.34 -2.17 -2.98
CA VAL A 135 -23.99 -2.75 -1.79
C VAL A 135 -24.76 -1.70 -1.01
N GLN A 136 -24.20 -0.50 -0.79
CA GLN A 136 -24.90 0.59 -0.11
C GLN A 136 -26.21 0.98 -0.82
N LEU A 137 -26.20 1.06 -2.15
CA LEU A 137 -27.39 1.42 -2.92
C LEU A 137 -28.44 0.29 -2.98
N GLN A 138 -28.11 -0.93 -2.55
CA GLN A 138 -29.09 -2.00 -2.39
C GLN A 138 -29.81 -1.95 -1.03
N ILE A 139 -29.38 -1.11 -0.08
CA ILE A 139 -30.02 -1.01 1.23
C ILE A 139 -31.43 -0.44 1.06
N PRO A 140 -32.49 -1.15 1.48
CA PRO A 140 -33.86 -0.70 1.31
C PRO A 140 -34.24 0.34 2.37
N ARG A 141 -35.42 0.92 2.24
CA ARG A 141 -36.00 1.81 3.25
C ARG A 141 -36.01 1.14 4.64
N ILE A 142 -35.63 1.88 5.69
CA ILE A 142 -35.70 1.39 7.07
C ILE A 142 -37.16 1.07 7.46
N GLU A 143 -37.36 -0.11 8.06
CA GLU A 143 -38.66 -0.60 8.56
C GLU A 143 -38.45 -1.33 9.90
N ASP A 144 -39.50 -1.49 10.71
CA ASP A 144 -39.41 -2.09 12.05
C ASP A 144 -39.15 -3.60 12.04
N GLY A 145 -39.43 -4.29 10.92
CA GLY A 145 -39.31 -5.74 10.80
C GLY A 145 -38.79 -6.19 9.43
N ASN A 146 -38.55 -7.50 9.27
CA ASN A 146 -37.99 -8.09 8.04
C ASN A 146 -36.61 -7.53 7.65
N ASN A 147 -35.74 -7.30 8.64
CA ASN A 147 -34.41 -6.71 8.45
C ASN A 147 -33.26 -7.73 8.40
N PHE A 148 -33.54 -9.04 8.37
CA PHE A 148 -32.48 -10.05 8.30
C PHE A 148 -31.57 -9.87 7.06
N GLY A 149 -32.15 -9.67 5.87
CA GLY A 149 -31.34 -9.42 4.68
C GLY A 149 -30.58 -8.09 4.72
N VAL A 150 -31.12 -7.09 5.43
CA VAL A 150 -30.42 -5.81 5.66
C VAL A 150 -29.20 -6.04 6.57
N ALA A 151 -29.33 -6.84 7.63
CA ALA A 151 -28.21 -7.21 8.48
C ALA A 151 -27.12 -8.00 7.72
N VAL A 152 -27.51 -8.81 6.72
CA VAL A 152 -26.55 -9.46 5.81
C VAL A 152 -25.82 -8.42 4.95
N GLN A 153 -26.53 -7.44 4.38
CA GLN A 153 -25.92 -6.33 3.63
C GLN A 153 -24.93 -5.54 4.50
N GLU A 154 -25.33 -5.18 5.73
CA GLU A 154 -24.49 -4.47 6.69
C GLU A 154 -23.21 -5.26 7.00
N LYS A 155 -23.31 -6.57 7.20
CA LYS A 155 -22.14 -7.41 7.51
C LYS A 155 -21.15 -7.50 6.34
N VAL A 156 -21.67 -7.63 5.12
CA VAL A 156 -20.85 -7.61 3.89
C VAL A 156 -20.21 -6.23 3.70
N PHE A 157 -20.97 -5.16 3.94
CA PHE A 157 -20.47 -3.79 3.83
C PHE A 157 -19.39 -3.46 4.86
N GLU A 158 -19.51 -3.96 6.09
CA GLU A 158 -18.50 -3.85 7.15
C GLU A 158 -17.16 -4.48 6.68
N LEU A 159 -17.21 -5.69 6.13
CA LEU A 159 -16.03 -6.37 5.60
C LEU A 159 -15.37 -5.58 4.46
N LEU A 160 -16.16 -5.04 3.52
CA LEU A 160 -15.66 -4.20 2.42
C LEU A 160 -14.96 -2.94 2.96
N THR A 161 -15.52 -2.32 3.99
CA THR A 161 -14.96 -1.11 4.62
C THR A 161 -13.66 -1.40 5.36
N ASN A 162 -13.61 -2.47 6.15
CA ASN A 162 -12.39 -2.86 6.87
C ASN A 162 -11.25 -3.22 5.90
N THR A 163 -11.58 -3.89 4.80
CA THR A 163 -10.64 -4.24 3.74
C THR A 163 -10.05 -2.99 3.09
N ARG A 164 -10.86 -1.95 2.85
CA ARG A 164 -10.41 -0.68 2.27
C ARG A 164 -9.32 -0.03 3.13
N THR A 165 -9.53 0.05 4.44
CA THR A 165 -8.54 0.60 5.38
C THR A 165 -7.22 -0.16 5.33
N LYS A 166 -7.27 -1.50 5.23
CA LYS A 166 -6.06 -2.33 5.11
C LYS A 166 -5.26 -2.00 3.84
N ILE A 167 -5.94 -1.84 2.70
CA ILE A 167 -5.30 -1.54 1.41
C ILE A 167 -4.63 -0.15 1.42
N GLU A 168 -5.19 0.82 2.14
CA GLU A 168 -4.57 2.15 2.28
C GLU A 168 -3.23 2.08 3.03
N GLY A 169 -3.08 1.16 3.97
CA GLY A 169 -1.82 0.88 4.66
C GLY A 169 -0.70 0.39 3.75
N PHE A 170 -1.01 -0.32 2.65
CA PHE A 170 0.01 -0.77 1.71
C PHE A 170 0.67 0.40 0.96
N GLN A 171 -0.10 1.44 0.63
CA GLN A 171 0.44 2.63 -0.05
C GLN A 171 1.36 3.44 0.87
N THR A 172 0.99 3.58 2.16
CA THR A 172 1.82 4.30 3.13
C THR A 172 3.12 3.56 3.42
N GLN A 173 3.09 2.23 3.48
CA GLN A 173 4.29 1.40 3.69
C GLN A 173 5.33 1.57 2.56
N ILE A 174 4.90 1.69 1.29
CA ILE A 174 5.81 1.96 0.16
C ILE A 174 6.53 3.30 0.34
N SER A 175 5.80 4.36 0.70
CA SER A 175 6.40 5.68 0.94
C SER A 175 7.38 5.64 2.13
N LYS A 176 7.03 4.89 3.18
CA LYS A 176 7.86 4.70 4.37
C LYS A 176 9.19 4.04 4.03
N TYR A 177 9.21 3.03 3.17
CA TYR A 177 10.46 2.40 2.70
C TYR A 177 11.44 3.41 2.09
N TYR A 178 10.99 4.29 1.18
CA TYR A 178 11.87 5.30 0.60
C TYR A 178 12.44 6.26 1.64
N SER A 179 11.62 6.67 2.62
CA SER A 179 12.06 7.52 3.72
C SER A 179 13.10 6.83 4.59
N GLU A 180 12.79 5.63 5.10
CA GLU A 180 13.66 4.90 6.02
C GLU A 180 14.97 4.47 5.35
N ARG A 181 14.91 4.04 4.08
CA ARG A 181 16.11 3.72 3.31
C ARG A 181 16.95 4.96 3.04
N GLY A 182 16.32 6.08 2.70
CA GLY A 182 17.00 7.36 2.51
C GLY A 182 17.74 7.81 3.78
N ASP A 183 17.08 7.73 4.93
CA ASP A 183 17.67 8.04 6.23
C ASP A 183 18.82 7.09 6.59
N ALA A 184 18.68 5.80 6.31
CA ALA A 184 19.74 4.81 6.53
C ALA A 184 20.97 5.09 5.65
N VAL A 185 20.77 5.40 4.36
CA VAL A 185 21.85 5.80 3.44
C VAL A 185 22.53 7.09 3.91
N ALA A 186 21.75 8.10 4.32
CA ALA A 186 22.27 9.36 4.83
C ALA A 186 23.11 9.18 6.11
N LYS A 187 22.69 8.30 7.02
CA LYS A 187 23.47 7.95 8.22
C LYS A 187 24.74 7.19 7.85
N ALA A 188 24.65 6.24 6.93
CA ALA A 188 25.81 5.48 6.45
C ALA A 188 26.86 6.38 5.77
N SER A 189 26.44 7.41 5.02
CA SER A 189 27.36 8.34 4.34
C SER A 189 27.97 9.36 5.30
N LYS A 190 27.20 9.88 6.27
CA LYS A 190 27.69 10.81 7.30
C LYS A 190 28.60 10.13 8.33
N GLN A 191 28.32 8.88 8.67
CA GLN A 191 29.04 8.11 9.70
C GLN A 191 29.60 6.80 9.11
N PRO A 192 30.54 6.87 8.15
CA PRO A 192 30.99 5.71 7.39
C PRO A 192 31.78 4.68 8.21
N HIS A 193 32.18 5.02 9.43
CA HIS A 193 32.83 4.13 10.40
C HIS A 193 31.83 3.21 11.11
N VAL A 194 30.53 3.53 11.10
CA VAL A 194 29.47 2.70 11.70
C VAL A 194 28.97 1.69 10.66
N GLY A 195 29.47 0.46 10.74
CA GLY A 195 29.11 -0.62 9.81
C GLY A 195 27.62 -0.97 9.80
N ASP A 196 26.95 -0.81 10.93
CA ASP A 196 25.52 -1.17 11.08
C ASP A 196 24.60 -0.36 10.18
N PHE A 197 24.92 0.90 9.84
CA PHE A 197 24.08 1.66 8.91
C PHE A 197 24.14 1.11 7.48
N ARG A 198 25.27 0.53 7.07
CA ARG A 198 25.37 -0.16 5.77
C ARG A 198 24.53 -1.43 5.78
N GLN A 199 24.59 -2.19 6.88
CA GLN A 199 23.76 -3.38 7.03
C GLN A 199 22.28 -3.01 7.05
N LEU A 200 21.89 -1.95 7.77
CA LEU A 200 20.50 -1.46 7.83
C LEU A 200 19.92 -1.17 6.44
N VAL A 201 20.69 -0.57 5.54
CA VAL A 201 20.23 -0.35 4.14
C VAL A 201 19.87 -1.68 3.47
N HIS A 202 20.70 -2.71 3.64
CA HIS A 202 20.44 -4.03 3.05
C HIS A 202 19.30 -4.77 3.74
N GLU A 203 19.16 -4.66 5.06
CA GLU A 203 18.03 -5.23 5.81
C GLU A 203 16.70 -4.60 5.38
N LEU A 204 16.67 -3.28 5.17
CA LEU A 204 15.48 -2.58 4.67
C LEU A 204 15.10 -3.04 3.26
N ASP A 205 16.07 -3.30 2.38
CA ASP A 205 15.83 -3.82 1.03
C ASP A 205 15.20 -5.23 1.07
N GLN A 206 15.72 -6.11 1.94
CA GLN A 206 15.17 -7.46 2.11
C GLN A 206 13.79 -7.45 2.78
N TYR A 207 13.63 -6.63 3.81
CA TYR A 207 12.35 -6.42 4.48
C TYR A 207 11.28 -5.95 3.48
N GLN A 208 11.61 -4.95 2.66
CA GLN A 208 10.66 -4.42 1.68
C GLN A 208 10.26 -5.47 0.63
N TYR A 209 11.18 -6.32 0.19
CA TYR A 209 10.84 -7.44 -0.69
C TYR A 209 9.80 -8.38 -0.06
N CYS A 210 10.03 -8.78 1.20
CA CYS A 210 9.11 -9.64 1.94
C CYS A 210 7.74 -8.98 2.12
N GLU A 211 7.70 -7.69 2.45
CA GLU A 211 6.46 -6.92 2.58
C GLU A 211 5.70 -6.86 1.25
N LEU A 212 6.39 -6.58 0.14
CA LEU A 212 5.77 -6.58 -1.20
C LEU A 212 5.16 -7.95 -1.55
N ARG A 213 5.82 -9.04 -1.16
CA ARG A 213 5.27 -10.40 -1.32
C ARG A 213 3.99 -10.59 -0.52
N ILE A 214 3.95 -10.13 0.73
CA ILE A 214 2.74 -10.18 1.57
C ILE A 214 1.63 -9.32 0.97
N VAL A 215 1.93 -8.13 0.44
CA VAL A 215 0.96 -7.27 -0.23
C VAL A 215 0.28 -7.99 -1.40
N VAL A 216 1.04 -8.68 -2.27
CA VAL A 216 0.44 -9.42 -3.40
C VAL A 216 -0.43 -10.59 -2.92
N LEU A 217 0.02 -11.33 -1.91
CA LEU A 217 -0.79 -12.38 -1.27
C LEU A 217 -2.11 -11.82 -0.71
N GLU A 218 -2.06 -10.66 -0.06
CA GLU A 218 -3.22 -10.00 0.50
C GLU A 218 -4.19 -9.47 -0.56
N ILE A 219 -3.67 -8.94 -1.68
CA ILE A 219 -4.51 -8.56 -2.84
C ILE A 219 -5.25 -9.79 -3.37
N ARG A 220 -4.54 -10.90 -3.60
CA ARG A 220 -5.13 -12.17 -4.06
C ARG A 220 -6.21 -12.67 -3.10
N ASN A 221 -5.87 -12.77 -1.82
CA ASN A 221 -6.76 -13.27 -0.78
C ASN A 221 -8.00 -12.36 -0.65
N THR A 222 -7.83 -11.04 -0.78
CA THR A 222 -8.94 -10.08 -0.77
C THR A 222 -9.92 -10.37 -1.90
N TYR A 223 -9.45 -10.52 -3.14
CA TYR A 223 -10.34 -10.86 -4.26
C TYR A 223 -11.09 -12.18 -4.02
N ALA A 224 -10.42 -13.20 -3.47
CA ALA A 224 -11.04 -14.49 -3.16
C ALA A 224 -12.12 -14.39 -2.07
N VAL A 225 -11.82 -13.69 -0.97
CA VAL A 225 -12.77 -13.49 0.15
C VAL A 225 -13.99 -12.68 -0.31
N LEU A 226 -13.77 -11.61 -1.09
CA LEU A 226 -14.87 -10.79 -1.60
C LEU A 226 -15.74 -11.56 -2.59
N TYR A 227 -15.13 -12.34 -3.48
CA TYR A 227 -15.88 -13.23 -4.37
C TYR A 227 -16.75 -14.20 -3.57
N ASP A 228 -16.16 -14.91 -2.61
CA ASP A 228 -16.84 -15.94 -1.82
C ASP A 228 -18.01 -15.36 -1.00
N VAL A 229 -17.77 -14.27 -0.26
CA VAL A 229 -18.79 -13.67 0.60
C VAL A 229 -19.94 -13.06 -0.20
N ILE A 230 -19.65 -12.40 -1.33
CA ILE A 230 -20.70 -11.78 -2.16
C ILE A 230 -21.53 -12.85 -2.85
N THR A 231 -20.90 -13.86 -3.44
CA THR A 231 -21.62 -14.92 -4.17
C THR A 231 -22.51 -15.74 -3.24
N LYS A 232 -22.02 -16.14 -2.06
CA LYS A 232 -22.82 -16.87 -1.06
C LYS A 232 -24.03 -16.10 -0.56
N ASN A 233 -23.95 -14.76 -0.53
CA ASN A 233 -24.98 -13.89 0.03
C ASN A 233 -25.73 -13.09 -1.05
N PHE A 234 -25.53 -13.40 -2.34
CA PHE A 234 -25.95 -12.55 -3.45
C PHE A 234 -27.46 -12.26 -3.45
N ASP A 235 -28.28 -13.28 -3.19
CA ASP A 235 -29.74 -13.13 -3.12
C ASP A 235 -30.18 -12.13 -2.04
N LYS A 236 -29.54 -12.17 -0.87
CA LYS A 236 -29.84 -11.23 0.24
C LYS A 236 -29.25 -9.86 0.00
N ILE A 237 -28.12 -9.75 -0.69
CA ILE A 237 -27.55 -8.47 -1.10
C ILE A 237 -28.48 -7.77 -2.11
N LYS A 238 -29.00 -8.49 -3.10
CA LYS A 238 -29.83 -7.92 -4.17
C LYS A 238 -31.30 -7.76 -3.75
N LYS A 239 -31.82 -8.67 -2.92
CA LYS A 239 -33.22 -8.72 -2.48
C LYS A 239 -33.30 -9.00 -0.98
N PRO A 240 -32.92 -8.04 -0.12
CA PRO A 240 -32.84 -8.23 1.33
C PRO A 240 -34.19 -8.60 1.98
N ARG A 241 -35.31 -8.17 1.38
CA ARG A 241 -36.67 -8.47 1.84
C ARG A 241 -37.40 -9.52 0.99
N GLY A 242 -36.68 -10.19 0.07
CA GLY A 242 -37.25 -11.08 -0.94
C GLY A 242 -37.92 -10.32 -2.09
N ASP A 243 -38.49 -11.06 -3.04
CA ASP A 243 -39.50 -10.50 -3.94
C ASP A 243 -40.76 -10.24 -3.12
N CYS A 244 -41.35 -9.05 -3.23
CA CYS A 244 -42.57 -8.69 -2.52
C CYS A 244 -43.53 -9.89 -2.47
N LYS A 245 -43.92 -10.28 -1.25
CA LYS A 245 -44.83 -11.40 -0.99
C LYS A 245 -45.93 -11.41 -2.05
N ALA A 246 -46.06 -12.54 -2.75
CA ALA A 246 -47.32 -12.91 -3.37
C ALA A 246 -48.42 -12.59 -2.35
N LEU A 247 -49.37 -11.74 -2.75
CA LEU A 247 -50.62 -11.58 -2.03
C LEU A 247 -51.23 -12.97 -1.96
N ILE A 248 -51.08 -13.63 -0.81
CA ILE A 248 -51.85 -14.83 -0.51
C ILE A 248 -53.25 -14.28 -0.26
N TYR A 249 -54.08 -14.35 -1.30
CA TYR A 249 -55.52 -14.10 -1.25
C TYR A 249 -56.21 -15.14 -0.36
#